data_AF-A0A7S6SDE8-F1
#
_entry.id   AF-A0A7S6SDE8-F1
#
_cell.length_a   1.000
_cell.length_b   1.000
_cell.length_c   1.000
_cell.angle_alpha   90.00
_cell.angle_beta   90.00
_cell.angle_gamma   90.00
#
_symmetry.space_group_name_H-M   'P 1'
#
loop_
_entity.id
_entity.type
_entity.pdbx_description
1 polymer ?
#
loop_
_entity_poly.entity_id
_entity_poly.type
_entity_poly.pdbx_seq_one_letter_code
_entity_poly.pdbx_strand_id
1 'polypeptide(L)'
;MKHIILSLFLVILISFTLSASGTEQLDKAYANAKKGLQYGLSNLKEKRSRDEYKLIETDRLLAEVKISKEIGGVKIEAKGFSEGEEVTVVTYRSYESLVRDGYIDKNSDLLK
;
A
#
# COMPACT_ATOMS: atom_id res chain seq x y z
N MET A 1 -39.00 28.66 -20.63
CA MET A 1 -37.67 28.47 -21.26
C MET A 1 -36.51 28.42 -20.26
N LYS A 2 -36.39 29.36 -19.31
CA LYS A 2 -35.29 29.41 -18.33
C LYS A 2 -35.16 28.15 -17.44
N HIS A 3 -36.28 27.57 -17.00
CA HIS A 3 -36.29 26.34 -16.19
C HIS A 3 -35.95 25.07 -17.00
N ILE A 4 -36.23 25.06 -18.30
CA ILE A 4 -35.88 23.94 -19.20
C ILE A 4 -34.37 23.94 -19.44
N ILE A 5 -33.77 25.11 -19.63
CA ILE A 5 -32.31 25.26 -19.77
C ILE A 5 -31.60 24.86 -18.48
N LEU A 6 -32.14 25.24 -17.31
CA LEU A 6 -31.58 24.86 -16.01
C LEU A 6 -31.68 23.35 -15.76
N SER A 7 -32.82 22.74 -16.12
CA SER A 7 -33.01 21.29 -16.03
C SER A 7 -32.08 20.53 -16.96
N LEU A 8 -31.86 21.03 -18.18
CA LEU A 8 -30.97 20.40 -19.16
C LEU A 8 -29.50 20.50 -18.72
N PHE A 9 -29.10 21.62 -18.11
CA PHE A 9 -27.77 21.81 -17.54
C PHE A 9 -27.50 20.84 -16.37
N LEU A 10 -28.51 20.58 -15.53
CA LEU A 10 -28.39 19.63 -14.42
C LEU A 10 -28.20 18.19 -14.89
N VAL A 11 -28.87 17.78 -15.97
CA VAL A 11 -28.73 16.43 -16.56
C VAL A 11 -27.33 16.22 -17.14
N ILE A 12 -26.75 17.23 -17.80
CA ILE A 12 -25.38 17.16 -18.35
C ILE A 12 -24.33 17.03 -17.23
N LEU A 13 -24.53 17.69 -16.09
CA LEU A 13 -23.65 17.58 -14.92
C LEU A 13 -23.65 16.17 -14.31
N ILE A 14 -24.82 15.53 -14.21
CA ILE A 14 -24.95 14.17 -13.66
C ILE A 14 -24.29 13.12 -14.58
N SER A 15 -24.35 13.32 -15.90
CA SER A 15 -23.68 12.43 -16.87
C SER A 15 -22.15 12.52 -16.81
N PHE A 16 -21.58 13.68 -16.43
CA PHE A 16 -20.14 13.85 -16.31
C PHE A 16 -19.53 13.12 -15.10
N THR A 17 -20.31 12.88 -14.05
CA THR A 17 -19.83 12.15 -12.85
C THR A 17 -19.87 10.63 -13.00
N LEU A 18 -20.50 10.09 -14.05
CA LEU A 18 -20.72 8.65 -14.21
C LEU A 18 -19.61 7.94 -15.02
N SER A 19 -18.55 8.67 -15.41
CA SER A 19 -17.45 8.14 -16.24
C SER A 19 -16.14 7.95 -15.47
N ALA A 20 -16.18 7.71 -14.17
CA ALA A 20 -15.02 7.22 -13.42
C ALA A 20 -14.89 5.69 -13.57
N SER A 21 -14.71 5.21 -14.80
CA SER A 21 -14.37 3.80 -15.05
C SER A 21 -12.93 3.74 -15.56
N GLY A 22 -12.02 3.46 -14.65
CA GLY A 22 -10.63 3.17 -14.96
C GLY A 22 -9.80 3.26 -13.70
N THR A 23 -9.36 2.12 -13.20
CA THR A 23 -8.31 1.97 -12.16
C THR A 23 -8.55 2.55 -10.76
N GLU A 24 -9.63 3.25 -10.41
CA GLU A 24 -9.79 3.83 -9.06
C GLU A 24 -9.57 2.81 -7.92
N GLN A 25 -10.11 1.60 -8.05
CA GLN A 25 -9.91 0.54 -7.06
C GLN A 25 -8.48 -0.02 -7.07
N LEU A 26 -7.84 -0.09 -8.24
CA LEU A 26 -6.42 -0.42 -8.36
C LEU A 26 -5.54 0.66 -7.70
N ASP A 27 -5.88 1.94 -7.85
CA ASP A 27 -5.16 3.06 -7.24
C ASP A 27 -5.29 3.04 -5.71
N LYS A 28 -6.49 2.73 -5.20
CA LYS A 28 -6.72 2.50 -3.76
C LYS A 28 -5.95 1.28 -3.25
N ALA A 29 -5.97 0.16 -3.98
CA ALA A 29 -5.20 -1.02 -3.63
C ALA A 29 -3.69 -0.73 -3.62
N TYR A 30 -3.18 0.04 -4.58
CA TYR A 30 -1.79 0.49 -4.60
C TYR A 30 -1.46 1.42 -3.42
N ALA A 31 -2.34 2.36 -3.08
CA ALA A 31 -2.17 3.20 -1.91
C ALA A 31 -2.10 2.38 -0.61
N ASN A 32 -2.93 1.34 -0.49
CA ASN A 32 -2.90 0.41 0.63
C ASN A 32 -1.62 -0.43 0.65
N ALA A 33 -1.15 -0.91 -0.51
CA ALA A 33 0.13 -1.62 -0.62
C ALA A 33 1.31 -0.72 -0.17
N LYS A 34 1.30 0.57 -0.52
CA LYS A 34 2.30 1.54 -0.04
C LYS A 34 2.28 1.71 1.47
N LYS A 35 1.10 1.79 2.09
CA LYS A 35 0.97 1.82 3.56
C LYS A 35 1.56 0.55 4.17
N GLY A 36 1.27 -0.61 3.59
CA GLY A 36 1.85 -1.88 4.00
C GLY A 36 3.38 -1.90 3.90
N LEU A 37 3.94 -1.42 2.78
CA LEU A 37 5.39 -1.33 2.60
C LEU A 37 6.06 -0.44 3.66
N GLN A 38 5.48 0.73 3.93
CA GLN A 38 5.98 1.65 4.97
C GLN A 38 5.92 1.00 6.35
N TYR A 39 4.81 0.31 6.65
CA TYR A 39 4.67 -0.44 7.89
C TYR A 39 5.77 -1.51 8.01
N GLY A 40 5.97 -2.33 6.96
CA GLY A 40 7.01 -3.36 6.93
C GLY A 40 8.40 -2.80 7.19
N LEU A 41 8.77 -1.71 6.52
CA LEU A 41 10.05 -1.02 6.73
C LEU A 41 10.23 -0.54 8.17
N SER A 42 9.19 0.06 8.77
CA SER A 42 9.26 0.57 10.15
C SER A 42 9.38 -0.53 11.21
N ASN A 43 8.87 -1.73 10.93
CA ASN A 43 8.87 -2.87 11.84
C ASN A 43 10.12 -3.75 11.72
N LEU A 44 11.06 -3.45 10.81
CA LEU A 44 12.33 -4.19 10.69
C LEU A 44 13.20 -4.13 11.97
N LYS A 45 12.94 -3.16 12.86
CA LYS A 45 13.67 -3.00 14.14
C LYS A 45 13.24 -4.03 15.19
N GLU A 46 12.03 -4.55 15.10
CA GLU A 46 11.48 -5.40 16.15
C GLU A 46 11.96 -6.85 15.99
N LYS A 47 12.78 -7.32 16.94
CA LYS A 47 13.37 -8.68 16.96
C LYS A 47 12.35 -9.85 17.04
N ARG A 48 11.03 -9.59 17.06
CA ARG A 48 10.02 -10.60 17.42
C ARG A 48 9.04 -10.93 16.28
N SER A 49 9.49 -11.89 15.48
CA SER A 49 8.76 -13.11 15.10
C SER A 49 7.49 -13.06 14.22
N ARG A 50 7.15 -11.96 13.55
CA ARG A 50 6.20 -12.06 12.44
C ARG A 50 6.86 -11.65 11.13
N ASP A 51 7.01 -12.63 10.25
CA ASP A 51 7.40 -12.41 8.86
C ASP A 51 6.21 -11.92 8.02
N GLU A 52 5.00 -11.94 8.59
CA GLU A 52 3.76 -11.54 7.92
C GLU A 52 2.89 -10.66 8.82
N TYR A 53 2.40 -9.55 8.29
CA TYR A 53 1.52 -8.60 8.97
C TYR A 53 0.27 -8.35 8.14
N LYS A 54 -0.87 -8.21 8.80
CA LYS A 54 -2.14 -7.83 8.17
C LYS A 54 -2.58 -6.50 8.75
N LEU A 55 -2.72 -5.51 7.88
CA LEU A 55 -3.25 -4.19 8.21
C LEU A 55 -4.76 -4.25 7.98
N ILE A 56 -5.52 -4.21 9.07
CA ILE A 56 -6.99 -4.23 9.05
C ILE A 56 -7.49 -2.87 9.53
N GLU A 57 -8.41 -2.26 8.79
CA GLU A 57 -9.06 -0.99 9.15
C GLU A 57 -10.56 -1.12 8.88
N THR A 58 -11.39 -0.78 9.86
CA THR A 58 -12.87 -0.81 9.74
C THR A 58 -13.37 -2.14 9.16
N ASP A 59 -12.96 -3.25 9.77
CA ASP A 59 -13.34 -4.62 9.37
C ASP A 59 -12.94 -5.02 7.94
N ARG A 60 -12.01 -4.28 7.31
CA ARG A 60 -11.48 -4.58 5.97
C ARG A 60 -9.98 -4.83 6.03
N LEU A 61 -9.51 -5.87 5.34
CA LEU A 61 -8.09 -6.08 5.10
C LEU A 61 -7.61 -5.03 4.10
N LEU A 62 -6.76 -4.10 4.55
CA LEU A 62 -6.15 -3.09 3.69
C LEU A 62 -4.91 -3.63 3.00
N ALA A 63 -4.01 -4.27 3.77
CA ALA A 63 -2.77 -4.80 3.23
C ALA A 63 -2.27 -6.03 3.97
N GLU A 64 -1.57 -6.89 3.26
CA GLU A 64 -0.75 -7.98 3.79
C GLU A 64 0.71 -7.68 3.46
N VAL A 65 1.59 -7.80 4.45
CA VAL A 65 3.00 -7.45 4.35
C VAL A 65 3.83 -8.64 4.75
N LYS A 66 4.63 -9.15 3.84
CA LYS A 66 5.58 -10.22 4.10
C LYS A 66 7.01 -9.70 4.03
N ILE A 67 7.79 -9.96 5.06
CA ILE A 67 9.21 -9.62 5.13
C ILE A 67 10.00 -10.93 5.09
N SER A 68 10.96 -11.02 4.19
CA SER A 68 11.85 -12.18 4.06
C SER A 68 13.29 -11.72 4.12
N LYS A 69 14.10 -12.41 4.92
CA LYS A 69 15.54 -12.18 4.96
C LYS A 69 16.16 -12.79 3.71
N GLU A 70 17.03 -12.02 3.07
CA GLU A 70 17.79 -12.44 1.90
C GLU A 70 19.29 -12.31 2.22
N ILE A 71 20.13 -12.92 1.39
CA ILE A 71 21.58 -12.72 1.50
C ILE A 71 21.88 -11.25 1.20
N GLY A 72 22.40 -10.52 2.19
CA GLY A 72 22.79 -9.11 2.07
C GLY A 72 21.64 -8.10 2.15
N GLY A 73 20.40 -8.53 2.43
CA GLY A 73 19.28 -7.61 2.55
C GLY A 73 17.96 -8.25 2.94
N VAL A 74 16.87 -7.55 2.66
CA VAL A 74 15.51 -8.04 2.87
C VAL A 74 14.67 -7.84 1.62
N LYS A 75 13.75 -8.78 1.40
CA LYS A 75 12.61 -8.65 0.49
C LYS A 75 11.39 -8.27 1.31
N ILE A 76 10.66 -7.24 0.88
CA ILE A 76 9.38 -6.85 1.46
C ILE A 76 8.33 -6.92 0.36
N GLU A 77 7.31 -7.75 0.56
CA GLU A 77 6.16 -7.90 -0.32
C GLU A 77 4.96 -7.29 0.39
N ALA A 78 4.39 -6.22 -0.17
CA ALA A 78 3.19 -5.58 0.36
C ALA A 78 2.06 -5.73 -0.66
N LYS A 79 1.06 -6.54 -0.33
CA LYS A 79 -0.16 -6.70 -1.10
C LYS A 79 -1.24 -5.80 -0.52
N GLY A 80 -1.77 -4.86 -1.29
CA GLY A 80 -2.88 -3.99 -0.90
C GLY A 80 -4.17 -4.40 -1.59
N PHE A 81 -5.30 -4.14 -0.92
CA PHE A 81 -6.64 -4.58 -1.36
C PHE A 81 -7.60 -3.39 -1.45
N SER A 82 -8.51 -3.40 -2.42
CA SER A 82 -9.67 -2.48 -2.49
C SER A 82 -10.77 -3.06 -3.37
N GLU A 83 -11.97 -3.26 -2.82
CA GLU A 83 -13.20 -3.64 -3.56
C GLU A 83 -13.00 -4.68 -4.69
N GLY A 84 -12.36 -5.81 -4.37
CA GLY A 84 -12.13 -6.92 -5.30
C GLY A 84 -10.82 -6.84 -6.10
N GLU A 85 -10.14 -5.69 -6.07
CA GLU A 85 -8.82 -5.50 -6.66
C GLU A 85 -7.70 -5.76 -5.64
N GLU A 86 -6.59 -6.32 -6.12
CA GLU A 86 -5.35 -6.47 -5.36
C GLU A 86 -4.14 -5.95 -6.14
N VAL A 87 -3.22 -5.29 -5.44
CA VAL A 87 -1.95 -4.83 -5.99
C VAL A 87 -0.81 -5.29 -5.09
N THR A 88 0.19 -5.96 -5.67
CA THR A 88 1.39 -6.36 -4.93
C THR A 88 2.58 -5.49 -5.31
N VAL A 89 3.18 -4.84 -4.31
CA VAL A 89 4.42 -4.08 -4.44
C VAL A 89 5.54 -4.87 -3.76
N VAL A 90 6.60 -5.17 -4.51
CA VAL A 90 7.78 -5.87 -3.99
C VAL A 90 8.95 -4.90 -3.97
N THR A 91 9.68 -4.88 -2.86
CA THR A 91 10.88 -4.06 -2.68
C THR A 91 12.00 -4.89 -2.09
N TYR A 92 13.20 -4.70 -2.65
CA TYR A 92 14.43 -5.32 -2.17
C TYR A 92 15.33 -4.23 -1.62
N ARG A 93 15.86 -4.42 -0.42
CA ARG A 93 16.70 -3.44 0.27
C ARG A 93 17.92 -4.11 0.84
N SER A 94 19.10 -3.61 0.48
CA SER A 94 20.34 -4.06 1.13
C SER A 94 20.37 -3.62 2.59
N TYR A 95 21.00 -4.42 3.45
CA TYR A 95 21.12 -4.03 4.86
C TYR A 95 21.88 -2.71 5.03
N GLU A 96 22.88 -2.44 4.20
CA GLU A 96 23.58 -1.15 4.18
C GLU A 96 22.61 0.01 3.93
N SER A 97 21.71 -0.12 2.95
CA SER A 97 20.70 0.91 2.67
C SER A 97 19.72 1.08 3.82
N LEU A 98 19.34 0.00 4.50
CA LEU A 98 18.42 0.04 5.63
C LEU A 98 19.05 0.70 6.85
N VAL A 99 20.35 0.47 7.09
CA VAL A 99 21.13 1.14 8.12
C VAL A 99 21.25 2.64 7.80
N ARG A 100 21.63 2.98 6.57
CA ARG A 100 21.81 4.37 6.13
C ARG A 100 20.51 5.17 6.25
N ASP A 101 19.40 4.56 5.91
CA ASP A 101 18.07 5.19 5.95
C ASP A 101 17.43 5.12 7.35
N GLY A 102 18.10 4.53 8.35
CA GLY A 102 17.65 4.50 9.74
C GLY A 102 16.53 3.49 10.04
N TYR A 103 16.27 2.54 9.14
CA TYR A 103 15.30 1.47 9.34
C TYR A 103 15.81 0.35 10.25
N ILE A 104 17.12 0.11 10.32
CA ILE A 104 17.72 -0.90 11.23
C ILE A 104 18.99 -0.34 11.88
N ASP A 105 19.35 -0.84 13.05
CA ASP A 105 20.59 -0.45 13.75
C ASP A 105 21.84 -1.08 13.10
N LYS A 106 22.99 -0.41 13.19
CA LYS A 106 24.30 -0.93 12.73
C LYS A 106 24.72 -2.22 13.43
N ASN A 107 24.18 -2.49 14.62
CA ASN A 107 24.43 -3.68 15.42
C ASN A 107 23.24 -4.66 15.36
N SER A 108 22.31 -4.48 14.43
CA SER A 108 21.15 -5.35 14.24
C SER A 108 21.58 -6.79 14.01
N ASP A 109 20.85 -7.75 14.58
CA ASP A 109 21.07 -9.18 14.32
C ASP A 109 20.69 -9.57 12.88
N LEU A 110 20.07 -8.67 12.11
CA LEU A 110 19.87 -8.85 10.67
C LEU A 110 21.18 -8.76 9.87
N LEU A 111 22.23 -8.17 10.46
CA LEU A 111 23.55 -8.02 9.85
C LEU A 111 24.51 -9.17 10.20
N LYS A 112 24.11 -10.07 11.10
CA LYS A 112 24.91 -11.21 11.58
C LYS A 112 24.45 -12.49 10.91
#